data_AF-A0AA44ZPK5-F1
#
_entry.id   AF-A0AA44ZPK5-F1
#
_cell.length_a   1.000
_cell.length_b   1.000
_cell.length_c   1.000
_cell.angle_alpha   90.00
_cell.angle_beta   90.00
_cell.angle_gamma   90.00
#
_symmetry.space_group_name_H-M   'P 1'
#
loop_
_entity.id
_entity.type
_entity.pdbx_description
1 polymer ?
#
loop_
_entity_poly.entity_id
_entity_poly.type
_entity_poly.pdbx_seq_one_letter_code
_entity_poly.pdbx_strand_id
1 'polypeptide(L)'
;MSTPRRRPAGGIRRPQVAGRPRTRADEPDEEETGTGGVALDERSGDAVPSVAPVRSGDAGRTDAPGTADDDDADGTPAGADGTPRRRSLLSPPTTRRATGLLLAVTVLLVAAAAFFGAEWYRTTFTGSASNTALTDVGTTAQVGEQVGEAITKVYSFDYARLQQAEDDARGVITPGFQPEFDKIFGSVKDLAPQQKAVVTATIPKLAVASIDGDRATVYAFVNQVIRRQADGGAPQEGSAAARLRVDAQFVDGRWKISAMTPA
;
A
#
# COMPACT_ATOMS: atom_id res chain seq x y z
N MET A 1 67.93 33.93 -2.45
CA MET A 1 68.86 33.55 -3.53
C MET A 1 68.38 32.24 -4.14
N SER A 2 68.24 32.26 -5.46
CA SER A 2 67.62 31.25 -6.32
C SER A 2 68.38 29.93 -6.38
N THR A 3 67.66 28.82 -6.49
CA THR A 3 68.20 27.54 -6.95
C THR A 3 68.38 27.55 -8.47
N PRO A 4 69.33 26.75 -9.01
CA PRO A 4 68.90 25.81 -10.04
C PRO A 4 69.56 24.42 -10.03
N ARG A 5 68.76 23.49 -10.57
CA ARG A 5 68.93 22.07 -10.96
C ARG A 5 70.30 21.61 -11.49
N ARG A 6 70.61 20.32 -11.22
CA ARG A 6 70.76 19.27 -12.25
C ARG A 6 70.75 17.83 -11.67
N ARG A 7 69.97 16.95 -12.32
CA ARG A 7 70.03 15.46 -12.29
C ARG A 7 71.01 14.98 -13.39
N PRO A 8 71.66 13.81 -13.27
CA PRO A 8 71.20 12.57 -13.96
C PRO A 8 71.56 11.29 -13.14
N ALA A 9 71.33 10.01 -13.45
CA ALA A 9 70.52 9.19 -14.37
C ALA A 9 70.67 7.71 -13.92
N GLY A 10 69.81 6.81 -14.40
CA GLY A 10 69.93 5.34 -14.30
C GLY A 10 69.12 4.73 -13.14
N GLY A 11 68.40 3.62 -13.25
CA GLY A 11 68.16 2.66 -14.32
C GLY A 11 67.23 1.57 -13.74
N ILE A 12 66.29 1.12 -14.58
CA ILE A 12 65.46 -0.10 -14.59
C ILE A 12 65.52 -1.04 -13.36
N ARG A 13 64.35 -1.37 -12.79
CA ARG A 13 63.94 -2.74 -12.38
C ARG A 13 62.44 -2.82 -12.04
N ARG A 14 61.70 -3.64 -12.81
CA ARG A 14 60.40 -4.21 -12.41
C ARG A 14 60.66 -5.46 -11.55
N PRO A 15 59.81 -5.74 -10.55
CA PRO A 15 59.31 -7.11 -10.34
C PRO A 15 57.77 -7.08 -10.26
N GLN A 16 57.07 -7.70 -11.21
CA GLN A 16 56.58 -9.08 -11.19
C GLN A 16 55.48 -9.33 -10.14
N VAL A 17 54.31 -9.65 -10.70
CA VAL A 17 53.03 -10.02 -10.09
C VAL A 17 53.18 -11.24 -9.18
N ALA A 18 52.62 -11.17 -7.98
CA ALA A 18 52.30 -12.32 -7.14
C ALA A 18 50.79 -12.32 -6.84
N GLY A 19 50.15 -13.46 -7.11
CA GLY A 19 48.70 -13.63 -7.10
C GLY A 19 48.04 -13.48 -5.73
N ARG A 20 46.79 -13.02 -5.73
CA ARG A 20 45.89 -13.11 -4.58
C ARG A 20 45.22 -14.49 -4.56
N PRO A 21 45.22 -15.21 -3.43
CA PRO A 21 44.36 -16.37 -3.26
C PRO A 21 42.89 -15.93 -3.20
N ARG A 22 42.03 -16.65 -3.91
CA ARG A 22 40.57 -16.62 -3.70
C ARG A 22 40.28 -17.37 -2.40
N THR A 23 39.74 -16.68 -1.40
CA THR A 23 39.08 -17.33 -0.27
C THR A 23 37.58 -17.21 -0.47
N ARG A 24 36.98 -18.36 -0.73
CA ARG A 24 35.55 -18.67 -0.62
C ARG A 24 35.28 -18.93 0.88
N ALA A 25 34.32 -18.23 1.45
CA ALA A 25 33.62 -18.54 2.70
C ALA A 25 32.23 -17.91 2.52
N ASP A 26 31.25 -18.74 2.16
CA ASP A 26 30.16 -19.19 3.05
C ASP A 26 29.20 -18.05 3.36
N GLU A 27 28.17 -17.96 2.51
CA GLU A 27 26.90 -17.30 2.81
C GLU A 27 26.17 -18.09 3.90
N PRO A 28 25.70 -17.45 4.97
CA PRO A 28 24.44 -17.79 5.57
C PRO A 28 23.35 -16.87 5.00
N ASP A 29 22.29 -17.48 4.48
CA ASP A 29 21.02 -16.83 4.20
C ASP A 29 20.50 -16.17 5.48
N GLU A 30 20.46 -14.83 5.52
CA GLU A 30 19.74 -14.08 6.53
C GLU A 30 18.44 -13.55 5.91
N GLU A 31 17.32 -14.12 6.39
CA GLU A 31 15.97 -13.70 6.11
C GLU A 31 15.77 -12.20 6.39
N GLU A 32 15.49 -11.42 5.35
CA GLU A 32 15.00 -10.04 5.46
C GLU A 32 13.63 -10.02 6.17
N THR A 33 13.64 -9.89 7.48
CA THR A 33 12.48 -9.41 8.24
C THR A 33 12.53 -7.89 8.32
N GLY A 34 12.14 -7.25 7.22
CA GLY A 34 12.01 -5.80 7.10
C GLY A 34 10.95 -5.25 8.05
N THR A 35 11.35 -4.86 9.26
CA THR A 35 10.52 -4.08 10.19
C THR A 35 10.93 -2.61 10.05
N GLY A 36 10.11 -1.83 9.36
CA GLY A 36 10.41 -0.42 9.04
C GLY A 36 10.34 0.50 10.25
N GLY A 37 11.50 0.86 10.81
CA GLY A 37 11.64 1.98 11.75
C GLY A 37 12.97 1.99 12.53
N VAL A 38 13.76 3.05 12.32
CA VAL A 38 15.02 3.45 12.99
C VAL A 38 16.13 2.38 13.08
N ALA A 39 16.69 2.03 11.93
CA ALA A 39 18.06 1.53 11.88
C ALA A 39 19.05 2.70 12.05
N LEU A 40 19.94 2.55 13.00
CA LEU A 40 21.00 3.49 13.33
C LEU A 40 22.36 2.94 12.83
N ASP A 41 22.50 2.51 11.56
CA ASP A 41 23.78 2.62 10.82
C ASP A 41 23.79 2.37 9.29
N GLU A 42 24.82 3.00 8.68
CA GLU A 42 25.57 2.87 7.41
C GLU A 42 24.98 2.49 6.02
N ARG A 43 25.10 3.48 5.12
CA ARG A 43 25.57 3.46 3.71
C ARG A 43 24.60 3.32 2.51
N SER A 44 24.94 4.20 1.56
CA SER A 44 24.63 4.26 0.12
C SER A 44 23.29 4.84 -0.33
N GLY A 45 23.40 6.01 -0.96
CA GLY A 45 22.40 6.53 -1.87
C GLY A 45 22.58 5.94 -3.27
N ASP A 46 21.48 5.94 -4.02
CA ASP A 46 21.51 6.22 -5.46
C ASP A 46 20.14 6.76 -5.89
N ALA A 47 20.18 7.75 -6.79
CA ALA A 47 19.03 8.49 -7.27
C ALA A 47 18.45 7.84 -8.55
N VAL A 48 17.12 7.90 -8.72
CA VAL A 48 16.45 7.51 -9.98
C VAL A 48 15.51 8.63 -10.44
N PRO A 49 15.51 9.01 -11.74
CA PRO A 49 14.78 10.17 -12.24
C PRO A 49 13.34 9.91 -12.69
N SER A 50 12.60 11.02 -12.66
CA SER A 50 11.24 11.37 -13.10
C SER A 50 10.79 10.88 -14.48
N VAL A 51 9.50 10.52 -14.60
CA VAL A 51 8.76 10.44 -15.88
C VAL A 51 7.42 11.19 -15.78
N ALA A 52 7.13 11.98 -16.81
CA ALA A 52 5.97 12.88 -16.98
C ALA A 52 4.91 12.28 -17.95
N PRO A 53 3.72 12.89 -18.14
CA PRO A 53 2.44 12.18 -18.33
C PRO A 53 1.95 12.02 -19.78
N VAL A 54 0.96 11.13 -19.97
CA VAL A 54 0.21 10.93 -21.23
C VAL A 54 -1.17 11.58 -21.15
N ARG A 55 -1.56 12.28 -22.23
CA ARG A 55 -2.79 13.07 -22.41
C ARG A 55 -3.93 12.25 -23.06
N SER A 56 -5.15 12.70 -22.74
CA SER A 56 -6.46 12.33 -23.30
C SER A 56 -6.71 12.74 -24.77
N GLY A 57 -7.71 12.11 -25.38
CA GLY A 57 -8.53 12.57 -26.53
C GLY A 57 -9.59 11.52 -26.80
N ASP A 58 -10.85 11.68 -26.37
CA ASP A 58 -11.98 12.49 -26.87
C ASP A 58 -12.85 11.79 -27.92
N ALA A 59 -14.15 11.98 -27.73
CA ALA A 59 -15.30 11.34 -28.32
C ALA A 59 -15.68 11.93 -29.69
N GLY A 60 -16.47 11.17 -30.45
CA GLY A 60 -17.16 11.67 -31.63
C GLY A 60 -18.40 10.84 -31.93
N ARG A 61 -19.57 11.44 -31.70
CA ARG A 61 -20.92 10.94 -32.04
C ARG A 61 -21.59 11.99 -32.92
N THR A 62 -22.27 11.53 -33.98
CA THR A 62 -23.44 12.13 -34.69
C THR A 62 -23.69 11.28 -35.94
N ASP A 63 -24.78 10.52 -36.08
CA ASP A 63 -26.18 10.88 -36.45
C ASP A 63 -26.48 10.65 -37.96
N ALA A 64 -27.66 10.07 -38.22
CA ALA A 64 -28.20 9.43 -39.43
C ALA A 64 -28.83 10.46 -40.43
N PRO A 65 -29.83 10.16 -41.31
CA PRO A 65 -30.43 8.93 -41.89
C PRO A 65 -30.78 9.01 -43.42
N GLY A 66 -31.48 8.01 -43.99
CA GLY A 66 -32.28 8.18 -45.23
C GLY A 66 -32.87 6.89 -45.88
N THR A 67 -34.21 6.72 -45.74
CA THR A 67 -35.27 6.31 -46.74
C THR A 67 -35.06 5.19 -47.79
N ALA A 68 -36.03 4.42 -48.30
CA ALA A 68 -37.48 4.14 -48.10
C ALA A 68 -37.90 3.03 -49.12
N ASP A 69 -39.19 2.67 -49.12
CA ASP A 69 -40.01 1.81 -50.03
C ASP A 69 -40.09 0.31 -49.69
N ASP A 70 -41.20 -0.20 -49.12
CA ASP A 70 -42.61 -0.37 -49.58
C ASP A 70 -42.81 -1.61 -50.45
N ASP A 71 -43.60 -2.57 -49.93
CA ASP A 71 -44.66 -3.23 -50.71
C ASP A 71 -45.65 -3.97 -49.79
N ASP A 72 -46.92 -3.66 -50.01
CA ASP A 72 -48.12 -4.19 -49.38
C ASP A 72 -48.43 -5.64 -49.81
N ALA A 73 -49.08 -6.42 -48.94
CA ALA A 73 -50.38 -7.03 -49.26
C ALA A 73 -50.97 -7.85 -48.11
N ASP A 74 -52.25 -7.55 -47.91
CA ASP A 74 -53.25 -7.99 -46.96
C ASP A 74 -53.61 -9.50 -47.02
N GLY A 75 -54.21 -10.02 -45.94
CA GLY A 75 -54.83 -11.35 -45.94
C GLY A 75 -54.95 -12.03 -44.56
N THR A 76 -55.94 -11.62 -43.77
CA THR A 76 -56.50 -12.36 -42.62
C THR A 76 -58.02 -12.50 -42.86
N PRO A 77 -58.81 -13.43 -42.28
CA PRO A 77 -58.54 -14.60 -41.43
C PRO A 77 -59.21 -15.90 -41.97
N ALA A 78 -59.02 -17.00 -41.24
CA ALA A 78 -60.13 -17.78 -40.62
C ALA A 78 -59.95 -19.31 -40.72
N GLY A 79 -59.91 -19.92 -39.54
CA GLY A 79 -60.65 -21.14 -39.21
C GLY A 79 -60.17 -22.46 -39.81
N ALA A 80 -59.55 -23.29 -38.97
CA ALA A 80 -59.96 -24.69 -38.80
C ALA A 80 -59.13 -25.35 -37.70
N ASP A 81 -59.82 -25.72 -36.63
CA ASP A 81 -59.63 -26.89 -35.79
C ASP A 81 -58.30 -27.67 -35.94
N GLY A 82 -57.34 -27.29 -35.11
CA GLY A 82 -56.24 -28.14 -34.69
C GLY A 82 -56.24 -28.17 -33.17
N THR A 83 -56.77 -29.26 -32.61
CA THR A 83 -56.69 -29.72 -31.22
C THR A 83 -55.67 -28.97 -30.35
N PRO A 84 -55.99 -28.55 -29.10
CA PRO A 84 -54.98 -28.00 -28.22
C PRO A 84 -53.93 -29.08 -27.99
N ARG A 85 -52.80 -28.96 -28.68
CA ARG A 85 -51.60 -29.75 -28.39
C ARG A 85 -51.22 -29.33 -26.99
N ARG A 86 -51.71 -30.10 -26.00
CA ARG A 86 -51.25 -30.05 -24.61
C ARG A 86 -49.75 -29.93 -24.70
N ARG A 87 -49.20 -28.74 -24.41
CA ARG A 87 -47.78 -28.61 -24.13
C ARG A 87 -47.59 -29.55 -22.96
N SER A 88 -46.96 -30.68 -23.22
CA SER A 88 -46.65 -31.68 -22.22
C SER A 88 -45.88 -30.94 -21.14
N LEU A 89 -46.56 -30.63 -20.04
CA LEU A 89 -45.89 -30.20 -18.83
C LEU A 89 -44.94 -31.35 -18.52
N LEU A 90 -43.63 -31.05 -18.57
CA LEU A 90 -42.56 -32.01 -18.39
C LEU A 90 -42.96 -33.00 -17.31
N SER A 91 -43.17 -34.27 -17.70
CA SER A 91 -43.47 -35.33 -16.75
C SER A 91 -42.42 -35.29 -15.65
N PRO A 92 -42.81 -35.27 -14.36
CA PRO A 92 -41.84 -35.34 -13.28
C PRO A 92 -41.06 -36.64 -13.47
N PRO A 93 -39.72 -36.62 -13.50
CA PRO A 93 -38.99 -37.84 -13.80
C PRO A 93 -39.08 -38.77 -12.58
N THR A 94 -39.97 -39.77 -12.65
CA THR A 94 -40.28 -40.71 -11.55
C THR A 94 -39.22 -41.82 -11.39
N THR A 95 -37.95 -41.51 -11.61
CA THR A 95 -36.85 -42.42 -11.28
C THR A 95 -35.98 -41.79 -10.20
N ARG A 96 -35.61 -42.58 -9.18
CA ARG A 96 -34.77 -42.13 -8.06
C ARG A 96 -33.46 -41.46 -8.53
N ARG A 97 -32.95 -41.87 -9.70
CA ARG A 97 -31.77 -41.29 -10.33
C ARG A 97 -32.00 -39.87 -10.86
N ALA A 98 -33.15 -39.63 -11.49
CA ALA A 98 -33.49 -38.30 -11.99
C ALA A 98 -33.85 -37.32 -10.85
N THR A 99 -34.53 -37.80 -9.81
CA THR A 99 -34.75 -37.01 -8.59
C THR A 99 -33.42 -36.70 -7.89
N GLY A 100 -32.50 -37.67 -7.81
CA GLY A 100 -31.16 -37.46 -7.25
C GLY A 100 -30.31 -36.47 -8.07
N LEU A 101 -30.37 -36.55 -9.40
CA LEU A 101 -29.70 -35.60 -10.29
C LEU A 101 -30.27 -34.19 -10.13
N LEU A 102 -31.59 -34.06 -10.04
CA LEU A 102 -32.25 -32.76 -9.89
C LEU A 102 -31.94 -32.13 -8.53
N LEU A 103 -31.89 -32.92 -7.45
CA LEU A 103 -31.39 -32.47 -6.15
C LEU A 103 -29.92 -32.02 -6.21
N ALA A 104 -29.05 -32.79 -6.85
CA ALA A 104 -27.63 -32.43 -7.00
C ALA A 104 -27.45 -31.12 -7.77
N VAL A 105 -28.19 -30.93 -8.87
CA VAL A 105 -28.19 -29.67 -9.64
C VAL A 105 -28.71 -28.51 -8.80
N THR A 106 -29.77 -28.72 -8.01
CA THR A 106 -30.33 -27.67 -7.15
C THR A 106 -29.33 -27.25 -6.08
N VAL A 107 -28.66 -28.21 -5.42
CA VAL A 107 -27.60 -27.94 -4.45
C VAL A 107 -26.42 -27.20 -5.09
N LEU A 108 -26.00 -27.61 -6.29
CA LEU A 108 -24.95 -26.93 -7.04
C LEU A 108 -25.33 -25.48 -7.37
N LEU A 109 -26.57 -25.23 -7.81
CA LEU A 109 -27.05 -23.89 -8.12
C LEU A 109 -27.17 -23.00 -6.88
N VAL A 110 -27.60 -23.54 -5.75
CA VAL A 110 -27.62 -22.81 -4.47
C VAL A 110 -26.20 -22.48 -4.00
N ALA A 111 -25.26 -23.41 -4.11
CA ALA A 111 -23.86 -23.17 -3.79
C ALA A 111 -23.23 -22.12 -4.71
N ALA A 112 -23.52 -22.18 -6.02
CA ALA A 112 -23.09 -21.17 -6.98
C ALA A 112 -23.70 -19.80 -6.67
N ALA A 113 -25.00 -19.71 -6.39
CA ALA A 113 -25.65 -18.46 -6.04
C ALA A 113 -25.10 -17.86 -4.73
N ALA A 114 -24.80 -18.70 -3.72
CA ALA A 114 -24.15 -18.27 -2.50
C ALA A 114 -22.72 -17.77 -2.77
N PHE A 115 -21.96 -18.47 -3.62
CA PHE A 115 -20.61 -18.08 -4.02
C PHE A 115 -20.61 -16.76 -4.79
N PHE A 116 -21.41 -16.65 -5.84
CA PHE A 116 -21.54 -15.43 -6.64
C PHE A 116 -22.17 -14.27 -5.85
N GLY A 117 -23.09 -14.55 -4.93
CA GLY A 117 -23.65 -13.54 -4.03
C GLY A 117 -22.63 -13.01 -3.02
N ALA A 118 -21.81 -13.89 -2.45
CA ALA A 118 -20.71 -13.49 -1.58
C ALA A 118 -19.63 -12.72 -2.35
N GLU A 119 -19.30 -13.16 -3.56
CA GLU A 119 -18.32 -12.48 -4.41
C GLU A 119 -18.83 -11.11 -4.87
N TRP A 120 -20.09 -11.01 -5.31
CA TRP A 120 -20.75 -9.74 -5.63
C TRP A 120 -20.78 -8.78 -4.45
N TYR A 121 -21.10 -9.27 -3.25
CA TYR A 121 -21.12 -8.46 -2.03
C TYR A 121 -19.72 -7.91 -1.71
N ARG A 122 -18.68 -8.74 -1.87
CA ARG A 122 -17.29 -8.30 -1.75
C ARG A 122 -16.99 -7.22 -2.80
N THR A 123 -17.24 -7.45 -4.08
CA THR A 123 -16.90 -6.47 -5.13
C THR A 123 -17.69 -5.16 -5.01
N THR A 124 -18.95 -5.22 -4.57
CA THR A 124 -19.84 -4.04 -4.55
C THR A 124 -19.66 -3.20 -3.30
N PHE A 125 -19.40 -3.81 -2.14
CA PHE A 125 -19.28 -3.09 -0.87
C PHE A 125 -17.83 -2.81 -0.46
N THR A 126 -16.84 -3.39 -1.15
CA THR A 126 -15.42 -3.11 -0.92
C THR A 126 -14.71 -2.43 -2.10
N GLY A 127 -15.47 -1.86 -3.06
CA GLY A 127 -14.95 -1.21 -4.27
C GLY A 127 -14.93 0.33 -4.23
N SER A 128 -14.43 0.98 -5.31
CA SER A 128 -14.38 2.47 -5.43
C SER A 128 -15.74 3.16 -5.24
N ALA A 129 -16.85 2.46 -5.41
CA ALA A 129 -18.20 3.00 -5.23
C ALA A 129 -18.56 3.28 -3.77
N SER A 130 -17.97 2.56 -2.81
CA SER A 130 -18.14 2.83 -1.36
C SER A 130 -17.01 3.70 -0.78
N ASN A 131 -15.98 4.00 -1.58
CA ASN A 131 -14.84 4.80 -1.13
C ASN A 131 -15.22 6.29 -1.02
N THR A 132 -15.60 6.70 0.18
CA THR A 132 -15.94 8.09 0.48
C THR A 132 -14.75 9.04 0.34
N ALA A 133 -13.52 8.55 0.28
CA ALA A 133 -12.36 9.42 0.04
C ALA A 133 -12.43 10.15 -1.32
N LEU A 134 -13.16 9.57 -2.29
CA LEU A 134 -13.32 10.13 -3.63
C LEU A 134 -14.47 11.15 -3.73
N THR A 135 -15.41 11.13 -2.78
CA THR A 135 -16.65 11.93 -2.83
C THR A 135 -16.75 12.96 -1.71
N ASP A 136 -16.11 12.72 -0.57
CA ASP A 136 -16.06 13.62 0.58
C ASP A 136 -14.65 14.22 0.74
N VAL A 137 -14.45 15.38 0.12
CA VAL A 137 -13.18 16.12 0.18
C VAL A 137 -12.87 16.60 1.60
N GLY A 138 -13.90 16.88 2.42
CA GLY A 138 -13.74 17.37 3.78
C GLY A 138 -13.18 16.30 4.70
N THR A 139 -13.79 15.11 4.70
CA THR A 139 -13.32 13.97 5.47
C THR A 139 -11.94 13.51 4.97
N THR A 140 -11.69 13.51 3.65
CA THR A 140 -10.37 13.21 3.10
C THR A 140 -9.29 14.17 3.60
N ALA A 141 -9.55 15.47 3.61
CA ALA A 141 -8.62 16.46 4.13
C ALA A 141 -8.36 16.26 5.62
N GLN A 142 -9.42 16.01 6.40
CA GLN A 142 -9.33 15.74 7.84
C GLN A 142 -8.49 14.49 8.15
N VAL A 143 -8.72 13.38 7.43
CA VAL A 143 -7.90 12.16 7.56
C VAL A 143 -6.45 12.48 7.23
N GLY A 144 -6.19 13.16 6.12
CA GLY A 144 -4.83 13.47 5.68
C GLY A 144 -4.06 14.31 6.70
N GLU A 145 -4.70 15.33 7.27
CA GLU A 145 -4.11 16.19 8.30
C GLU A 145 -3.84 15.41 9.59
N GLN A 146 -4.86 14.76 10.15
CA GLN A 146 -4.75 14.09 11.45
C GLN A 146 -3.82 12.88 11.41
N VAL A 147 -3.90 12.07 10.35
CA VAL A 147 -3.00 10.91 10.18
C VAL A 147 -1.57 11.38 9.89
N GLY A 148 -1.38 12.45 9.10
CA GLY A 148 -0.06 13.04 8.88
C GLY A 148 0.59 13.51 10.18
N GLU A 149 -0.13 14.27 11.00
CA GLU A 149 0.33 14.70 12.33
C GLU A 149 0.63 13.50 13.24
N ALA A 150 -0.23 12.48 13.22
CA ALA A 150 -0.07 11.28 14.02
C ALA A 150 1.20 10.51 13.64
N ILE A 151 1.50 10.35 12.34
CA ILE A 151 2.74 9.71 11.88
C ILE A 151 3.95 10.52 12.35
N THR A 152 3.92 11.86 12.23
CA THR A 152 5.02 12.71 12.70
C THR A 152 5.28 12.54 14.19
N LYS A 153 4.23 12.46 15.04
CA LYS A 153 4.38 12.22 16.48
C LYS A 153 4.97 10.85 16.80
N VAL A 154 4.56 9.80 16.09
CA VAL A 154 5.07 8.44 16.31
C VAL A 154 6.53 8.30 15.88
N TYR A 155 6.94 8.97 14.80
CA TYR A 155 8.28 8.84 14.21
C TYR A 155 9.28 9.93 14.66
N SER A 156 8.90 10.85 15.54
CA SER A 156 9.77 11.89 16.08
C SER A 156 9.93 11.76 17.58
N PHE A 157 11.15 11.95 18.09
CA PHE A 157 11.41 12.00 19.52
C PHE A 157 12.65 12.83 19.83
N ASP A 158 12.74 13.23 21.10
CA ASP A 158 13.89 13.91 21.69
C ASP A 158 14.24 13.18 22.98
N TYR A 159 15.50 12.74 23.13
CA TYR A 159 15.98 12.05 24.33
C TYR A 159 15.67 12.82 25.63
N ALA A 160 15.61 14.15 25.58
CA ALA A 160 15.33 14.99 26.74
C ALA A 160 13.84 15.03 27.13
N ARG A 161 12.94 14.60 26.23
CA ARG A 161 11.47 14.63 26.43
C ARG A 161 10.78 13.32 26.04
N LEU A 162 11.41 12.18 26.30
CA LEU A 162 10.89 10.86 25.88
C LEU A 162 9.51 10.54 26.48
N GLN A 163 9.23 10.92 27.73
CA GLN A 163 7.91 10.70 28.32
C GLN A 163 6.81 11.47 27.57
N GLN A 164 7.08 12.73 27.23
CA GLN A 164 6.13 13.53 26.45
C GLN A 164 5.93 12.93 25.05
N ALA A 165 7.01 12.50 24.39
CA ALA A 165 6.93 11.85 23.08
C ALA A 165 6.09 10.56 23.13
N GLU A 166 6.23 9.77 24.19
CA GLU A 166 5.41 8.59 24.43
C GLU A 166 3.93 8.95 24.61
N ASP A 167 3.63 9.92 25.46
CA ASP A 167 2.25 10.33 25.75
C ASP A 167 1.56 10.92 24.51
N ASP A 168 2.29 11.72 23.73
CA ASP A 168 1.83 12.29 22.46
C ASP A 168 1.54 11.19 21.43
N ALA A 169 2.42 10.19 21.32
CA ALA A 169 2.23 9.04 20.43
C ALA A 169 1.04 8.18 20.88
N ARG A 170 0.91 7.88 22.17
CA ARG A 170 -0.23 7.15 22.74
C ARG A 170 -1.57 7.87 22.49
N GLY A 171 -1.56 9.20 22.45
CA GLY A 171 -2.75 10.02 22.18
C GLY A 171 -3.26 9.94 20.73
N VAL A 172 -2.43 9.48 19.79
CA VAL A 172 -2.75 9.42 18.34
C VAL A 172 -2.79 8.01 17.77
N ILE A 173 -2.57 6.98 18.58
CA ILE A 173 -2.74 5.57 18.21
C ILE A 173 -3.98 4.97 18.87
N THR A 174 -4.55 3.94 18.28
CA THR A 174 -5.66 3.20 18.89
C THR A 174 -5.14 2.32 20.04
N PRO A 175 -6.00 1.95 21.01
CA PRO A 175 -5.64 1.01 22.07
C PRO A 175 -5.09 -0.33 21.54
N GLY A 176 -5.63 -0.81 20.41
CA GLY A 176 -5.17 -2.05 19.78
C GLY A 176 -3.76 -1.99 19.20
N PHE A 177 -3.26 -0.80 18.86
CA PHE A 177 -1.91 -0.61 18.32
C PHE A 177 -0.85 -0.36 19.41
N GLN A 178 -1.26 -0.07 20.65
CA GLN A 178 -0.33 0.21 21.76
C GLN A 178 0.71 -0.89 22.00
N PRO A 179 0.39 -2.20 21.95
CA PRO A 179 1.40 -3.24 22.19
C PRO A 179 2.54 -3.23 21.16
N GLU A 180 2.24 -2.96 19.88
CA GLU A 180 3.26 -2.88 18.83
C GLU A 180 4.13 -1.63 19.00
N PHE A 181 3.50 -0.50 19.32
CA PHE A 181 4.22 0.72 19.65
C PHE A 181 5.15 0.53 20.86
N ASP A 182 4.67 -0.09 21.94
CA ASP A 182 5.45 -0.31 23.17
C ASP A 182 6.69 -1.17 22.92
N LYS A 183 6.58 -2.18 22.06
CA LYS A 183 7.70 -3.03 21.65
C LYS A 183 8.81 -2.23 20.97
N ILE A 184 8.46 -1.33 20.06
CA ILE A 184 9.42 -0.51 19.31
C ILE A 184 9.98 0.61 20.19
N PHE A 185 9.10 1.31 20.92
CA PHE A 185 9.46 2.47 21.73
C PHE A 185 10.26 2.08 22.99
N GLY A 186 10.14 0.83 23.47
CA GLY A 186 10.99 0.29 24.53
C GLY A 186 12.48 0.44 24.23
N SER A 187 12.91 0.03 23.03
CA SER A 187 14.31 0.20 22.59
C SER A 187 14.73 1.66 22.49
N VAL A 188 13.81 2.55 22.11
CA VAL A 188 14.07 4.00 22.05
C VAL A 188 14.34 4.56 23.45
N LYS A 189 13.54 4.16 24.46
CA LYS A 189 13.74 4.58 25.86
C LYS A 189 15.11 4.22 26.39
N ASP A 190 15.62 3.05 26.03
CA ASP A 190 16.92 2.57 26.50
C ASP A 190 18.08 3.23 25.74
N LEU A 191 17.99 3.36 24.42
CA LEU A 191 19.11 3.77 23.56
C LEU A 191 19.22 5.28 23.36
N ALA A 192 18.09 6.00 23.28
CA ALA A 192 18.09 7.42 22.94
C ALA A 192 18.84 8.29 23.97
N PRO A 193 18.72 8.08 25.29
CA PRO A 193 19.46 8.86 26.28
C PRO A 193 20.98 8.65 26.20
N GLN A 194 21.41 7.43 25.93
CA GLN A 194 22.84 7.07 25.85
C GLN A 194 23.54 7.82 24.72
N GLN A 195 22.86 7.94 23.58
CA GLN A 195 23.37 8.62 22.39
C GLN A 195 22.88 10.06 22.25
N LYS A 196 22.16 10.61 23.24
CA LYS A 196 21.44 11.89 23.13
C LYS A 196 20.71 12.05 21.79
N ALA A 197 20.00 11.00 21.39
CA ALA A 197 19.41 10.90 20.07
C ALA A 197 18.17 11.80 19.97
N VAL A 198 18.07 12.50 18.84
CA VAL A 198 16.91 13.28 18.43
C VAL A 198 16.55 12.85 17.02
N VAL A 199 15.30 12.45 16.82
CA VAL A 199 14.78 12.06 15.51
C VAL A 199 13.64 13.01 15.16
N THR A 200 13.71 13.59 13.97
CA THR A 200 12.67 14.47 13.42
C THR A 200 12.14 13.86 12.14
N ALA A 201 10.84 13.54 12.13
CA ALA A 201 10.15 13.04 10.95
C ALA A 201 9.42 14.14 10.20
N THR A 202 9.41 14.06 8.88
CA THR A 202 8.68 14.93 7.98
C THR A 202 7.91 14.10 6.96
N ILE A 203 6.70 14.55 6.60
CA ILE A 203 5.82 13.88 5.66
C ILE A 203 5.77 14.71 4.37
N PRO A 204 6.73 14.54 3.45
CA PRO A 204 6.75 15.32 2.20
C PRO A 204 5.53 15.06 1.32
N LYS A 205 4.91 13.87 1.43
CA LYS A 205 3.72 13.53 0.68
C LYS A 205 2.89 12.45 1.40
N LEU A 206 1.58 12.63 1.35
CA LEU A 206 0.58 11.72 1.90
C LEU A 206 -0.59 11.63 0.93
N ALA A 207 -1.20 10.45 0.82
CA ALA A 207 -2.40 10.21 0.04
C ALA A 207 -3.38 9.32 0.81
N VAL A 208 -4.63 9.76 0.93
CA VAL A 208 -5.72 8.94 1.46
C VAL A 208 -6.20 8.04 0.32
N ALA A 209 -6.00 6.74 0.44
CA ALA A 209 -6.38 5.76 -0.58
C ALA A 209 -7.85 5.37 -0.45
N SER A 210 -8.33 5.19 0.78
CA SER A 210 -9.74 4.87 1.01
C SER A 210 -10.25 5.39 2.35
N ILE A 211 -11.55 5.68 2.39
CA ILE A 211 -12.32 5.91 3.62
C ILE A 211 -13.61 5.07 3.52
N ASP A 212 -13.83 4.23 4.53
CA ASP A 212 -15.01 3.38 4.71
C ASP A 212 -15.55 3.58 6.14
N GLY A 213 -16.56 4.45 6.27
CA GLY A 213 -17.14 4.81 7.56
C GLY A 213 -16.11 5.41 8.51
N ASP A 214 -15.80 4.67 9.57
CA ASP A 214 -14.84 5.04 10.62
C ASP A 214 -13.42 4.52 10.36
N ARG A 215 -13.15 3.94 9.18
CA ARG A 215 -11.84 3.40 8.79
C ARG A 215 -11.27 4.13 7.59
N ALA A 216 -9.96 4.30 7.57
CA ALA A 216 -9.25 4.87 6.43
C ALA A 216 -7.92 4.15 6.18
N THR A 217 -7.52 4.08 4.90
CA THR A 217 -6.19 3.66 4.49
C THR A 217 -5.44 4.84 3.90
N VAL A 218 -4.24 5.07 4.39
CA VAL A 218 -3.37 6.18 4.00
C VAL A 218 -2.01 5.65 3.58
N TYR A 219 -1.43 6.24 2.54
CA TYR A 219 -0.05 6.02 2.15
C TYR A 219 0.76 7.29 2.38
N ALA A 220 1.91 7.16 3.02
CA ALA A 220 2.77 8.30 3.33
C ALA A 220 4.24 8.01 2.99
N PHE A 221 4.92 9.03 2.51
CA PHE A 221 6.37 9.08 2.50
C PHE A 221 6.82 9.73 3.80
N VAL A 222 7.78 9.14 4.48
CA VAL A 222 8.36 9.66 5.72
C VAL A 222 9.85 9.84 5.52
N ASN A 223 10.34 11.05 5.79
CA ASN A 223 11.76 11.35 5.85
C ASN A 223 12.15 11.65 7.29
N GLN A 224 13.25 11.08 7.74
CA GLN A 224 13.79 11.30 9.08
C GLN A 224 15.17 11.96 8.99
N VAL A 225 15.38 12.93 9.88
CA VAL A 225 16.71 13.43 10.22
C VAL A 225 17.03 12.96 11.62
N ILE A 226 18.17 12.29 11.77
CA ILE A 226 18.60 11.66 13.02
C ILE A 226 19.86 12.36 13.49
N ARG A 227 19.84 12.92 14.70
CA ARG A 227 21.01 13.52 15.34
C ARG A 227 21.34 12.72 16.59
N ARG A 228 22.58 12.29 16.72
CA ARG A 228 23.07 11.50 17.86
C ARG A 228 24.49 11.90 18.23
N GLN A 229 24.93 11.53 19.42
CA GLN A 229 26.32 11.50 19.84
C GLN A 229 26.86 10.09 19.61
N ALA A 230 27.96 10.00 18.86
CA ALA A 230 28.70 8.77 18.68
C ALA A 230 29.60 8.49 19.90
N ASP A 231 30.19 7.30 19.91
CA ASP A 231 31.20 6.93 20.91
C ASP A 231 32.35 7.96 20.93
N GLY A 232 32.68 8.48 22.11
CA GLY A 232 33.63 9.58 22.27
C GLY A 232 33.00 10.99 22.23
N GLY A 233 31.68 11.10 22.10
CA GLY A 233 30.93 12.35 22.31
C GLY A 233 30.85 13.28 21.09
N ALA A 234 31.37 12.86 19.93
CA ALA A 234 31.26 13.62 18.69
C ALA A 234 29.81 13.61 18.16
N PRO A 235 29.26 14.74 17.71
CA PRO A 235 27.95 14.79 17.08
C PRO A 235 27.98 14.11 15.70
N GLN A 236 26.95 13.32 15.41
CA GLN A 236 26.71 12.67 14.13
C GLN A 236 25.29 12.96 13.66
N GLU A 237 25.15 13.20 12.37
CA GLU A 237 23.86 13.39 11.70
C GLU A 237 23.67 12.32 10.62
N GLY A 238 22.46 11.78 10.54
CA GLY A 238 22.04 10.78 9.57
C GLY A 238 20.65 11.08 9.03
N SER A 239 20.27 10.36 7.98
CA SER A 239 18.97 10.52 7.33
C SER A 239 18.42 9.15 6.94
N ALA A 240 17.10 8.99 7.05
CA ALA A 240 16.40 7.79 6.62
C ALA A 240 15.10 8.18 5.88
N ALA A 241 14.61 7.30 5.02
CA ALA A 241 13.34 7.48 4.33
C ALA A 241 12.57 6.16 4.26
N ALA A 242 11.24 6.24 4.37
CA ALA A 242 10.36 5.08 4.33
C ALA A 242 9.06 5.39 3.58
N ARG A 243 8.45 4.35 3.04
CA ARG A 243 7.08 4.35 2.51
C ARG A 243 6.21 3.55 3.47
N LEU A 244 5.12 4.14 3.92
CA LEU A 244 4.21 3.52 4.88
C LEU A 244 2.82 3.36 4.29
N ARG A 245 2.22 2.21 4.52
CA ARG A 245 0.77 2.02 4.55
C ARG A 245 0.32 2.17 6.00
N VAL A 246 -0.68 3.00 6.23
CA VAL A 246 -1.23 3.30 7.54
C VAL A 246 -2.73 3.05 7.50
N ASP A 247 -3.20 2.18 8.36
CA ASP A 247 -4.64 2.00 8.58
C ASP A 247 -5.04 2.84 9.80
N ALA A 248 -6.01 3.74 9.60
CA ALA A 248 -6.51 4.66 10.61
C ALA A 248 -7.96 4.35 10.96
N GLN A 249 -8.34 4.68 12.20
CA GLN A 249 -9.69 4.53 12.74
C GLN A 249 -10.14 5.82 13.41
N PHE A 250 -11.38 6.21 13.20
CA PHE A 250 -11.99 7.36 13.86
C PHE A 250 -12.48 6.96 15.26
N VAL A 251 -11.74 7.37 16.29
CA VAL A 251 -11.98 7.00 17.69
C VAL A 251 -11.94 8.25 18.56
N ASP A 252 -12.95 8.43 19.40
CA ASP A 252 -13.08 9.60 20.30
C ASP A 252 -13.05 10.95 19.56
N GLY A 253 -13.66 11.03 18.37
CA GLY A 253 -13.75 12.26 17.58
C GLY A 253 -12.48 12.62 16.81
N ARG A 254 -11.48 11.72 16.72
CA ARG A 254 -10.25 11.92 15.94
C ARG A 254 -9.82 10.66 15.21
N TRP A 255 -9.18 10.81 14.06
CA TRP A 255 -8.50 9.74 13.35
C TRP A 255 -7.22 9.37 14.10
N LYS A 256 -7.10 8.09 14.45
CA LYS A 256 -5.96 7.49 15.15
C LYS A 256 -5.38 6.36 14.33
N ILE A 257 -4.08 6.15 14.44
CA ILE A 257 -3.38 5.04 13.76
C ILE A 257 -3.77 3.72 14.44
N SER A 258 -4.20 2.75 13.64
CA SER A 258 -4.54 1.40 14.10
C SER A 258 -3.56 0.32 13.63
N ALA A 259 -2.85 0.56 12.53
CA ALA A 259 -1.76 -0.27 12.06
C ALA A 259 -0.82 0.54 11.15
N MET A 260 0.43 0.11 11.07
CA MET A 260 1.40 0.62 10.10
C MET A 260 2.25 -0.52 9.56
N THR A 261 2.50 -0.50 8.25
CA THR A 261 3.43 -1.42 7.60
C THR A 261 4.24 -0.70 6.52
N PRO A 262 5.44 -1.18 6.19
CA PRO A 262 6.13 -0.76 4.96
C PRO A 262 5.25 -0.98 3.72
N ALA A 263 5.40 -0.11 2.71
CA ALA A 263 4.63 -0.12 1.45
C ALA A 263 5.50 -0.16 0.19
#